data_AF-R4MMM6-F1
#
_entry.id   AF-R4MMM6-F1
#
_cell.length_a   1.000
_cell.length_b   1.000
_cell.length_c   1.000
_cell.angle_alpha   90.00
_cell.angle_beta   90.00
_cell.angle_gamma   90.00
#
_symmetry.space_group_name_H-M   'P 1'
#
loop_
_entity.id
_entity.type
_entity.pdbx_description
1 polymer ?
#
loop_
_entity_poly.entity_id
_entity_poly.type
_entity_poly.pdbx_seq_one_letter_code
_entity_poly.pdbx_strand_id
1 'polypeptide(L)'
;MLAELLGRVELRELLDPDVIAATSRQLQHLAADRVARDAEGVADLLRLLGPLTEDEIAARAGAPEVSGWLDGLRAAKRALVVSFAGRSWWVAVEDMGRLRDGVGAAVPVGLQASFTERSRTRWANYWAATHAPTHRSPPLRPQPGSVLGCG
;
A
#
# COMPACT_ATOMS: atom_id res chain seq x y z
N MET A 1 -34.62 8.07 1.11
CA MET A 1 -35.21 6.95 0.34
C MET A 1 -34.43 6.74 -0.96
N LEU A 2 -33.24 6.12 -0.87
CA LEU A 2 -32.45 5.58 -2.00
C LEU A 2 -32.14 4.09 -1.80
N ALA A 3 -32.17 3.62 -0.54
CA ALA A 3 -31.93 2.23 -0.17
C ALA A 3 -33.06 1.24 -0.54
N GLU A 4 -34.28 1.73 -0.83
CA GLU A 4 -35.45 0.90 -1.14
C GLU A 4 -35.55 0.51 -2.64
N LEU A 5 -34.88 1.25 -3.54
CA LEU A 5 -34.88 0.99 -4.99
C LEU A 5 -33.69 0.14 -5.47
N LEU A 6 -32.63 0.04 -4.66
CA LEU A 6 -31.54 -0.92 -4.83
C LEU A 6 -31.84 -2.13 -3.94
N GLY A 7 -32.89 -2.87 -4.29
CA GLY A 7 -33.40 -3.97 -3.47
C GLY A 7 -32.29 -4.95 -3.10
N ARG A 8 -31.76 -4.86 -1.87
CA ARG A 8 -30.85 -5.80 -1.17
C ARG A 8 -29.80 -6.55 -2.01
N VAL A 9 -29.37 -6.04 -3.16
CA VAL A 9 -28.26 -6.62 -3.88
C VAL A 9 -27.03 -6.21 -3.10
N GLU A 10 -26.38 -7.19 -2.48
CA GLU A 10 -25.17 -6.92 -1.73
C GLU A 10 -24.13 -6.43 -2.73
N LEU A 11 -23.48 -5.30 -2.46
CA LEU A 11 -22.57 -4.62 -3.40
C LEU A 11 -21.51 -5.55 -4.02
N ARG A 12 -21.17 -6.64 -3.31
CA ARG A 12 -20.29 -7.74 -3.75
C ARG A 12 -20.82 -8.57 -4.92
N GLU A 13 -22.14 -8.61 -5.14
CA GLU A 13 -22.78 -9.31 -6.26
C GLU A 13 -22.74 -8.47 -7.55
N LEU A 14 -22.54 -7.14 -7.43
CA LEU A 14 -22.42 -6.22 -8.57
C LEU A 14 -20.97 -5.94 -8.96
N LEU A 15 -20.01 -6.19 -8.06
CA LEU A 15 -18.60 -5.91 -8.30
C LEU A 15 -17.89 -7.18 -8.79
N ASP A 16 -17.46 -7.15 -10.05
CA ASP A 16 -16.64 -8.21 -10.63
C ASP A 16 -15.31 -8.34 -9.86
N PRO A 17 -14.96 -9.55 -9.36
CA PRO A 17 -13.69 -9.78 -8.70
C PRO A 17 -12.49 -9.29 -9.51
N ASP A 18 -12.43 -9.52 -10.82
CA ASP A 18 -11.27 -9.13 -11.63
C ASP A 18 -11.10 -7.61 -11.71
N VAL A 19 -12.20 -6.86 -11.69
CA VAL A 19 -12.18 -5.39 -11.58
C VAL A 19 -11.65 -4.95 -10.21
N ILE A 20 -12.03 -5.64 -9.13
CA ILE A 20 -11.49 -5.39 -7.79
C ILE A 20 -9.97 -5.66 -7.76
N ALA A 21 -9.45 -6.71 -8.40
CA ALA A 21 -8.00 -6.97 -8.45
C ALA A 21 -7.28 -5.89 -9.23
N ALA A 22 -7.80 -5.56 -10.42
CA ALA A 22 -7.18 -4.55 -11.27
C ALA A 22 -7.09 -3.22 -10.53
N THR A 23 -8.20 -2.79 -9.93
CA THR A 23 -8.27 -1.54 -9.15
C THR A 23 -7.36 -1.61 -7.91
N SER A 24 -7.36 -2.74 -7.19
CA SER A 24 -6.50 -2.94 -6.02
C SER A 24 -5.02 -2.86 -6.38
N ARG A 25 -4.58 -3.46 -7.51
CA ARG A 25 -3.21 -3.34 -8.03
C ARG A 25 -2.85 -1.89 -8.38
N GLN A 26 -3.77 -1.15 -8.99
CA GLN A 26 -3.54 0.27 -9.29
C GLN A 26 -3.39 1.09 -8.00
N LEU A 27 -4.28 0.91 -7.03
CA LEU A 27 -4.22 1.60 -5.73
C LEU A 27 -2.96 1.23 -4.93
N GLN A 28 -2.47 -0.01 -5.08
CA GLN A 28 -1.24 -0.49 -4.45
C GLN A 28 0.03 -0.09 -5.21
N HIS A 29 -0.09 0.70 -6.28
CA HIS A 29 1.01 1.10 -7.16
C HIS A 29 1.81 -0.10 -7.74
N LEU A 30 1.12 -1.23 -7.96
CA LEU A 30 1.66 -2.43 -8.61
C LEU A 30 1.39 -2.43 -10.12
N ALA A 31 0.59 -1.48 -10.62
CA ALA A 31 0.35 -1.30 -12.05
C ALA A 31 1.50 -0.51 -12.70
N ALA A 32 1.88 -0.89 -13.92
CA ALA A 32 3.05 -0.35 -14.64
C ALA A 32 3.03 1.18 -14.84
N ASP A 33 1.84 1.79 -14.88
CA ASP A 33 1.63 3.24 -14.97
C ASP A 33 1.84 3.97 -13.63
N ARG A 34 1.75 3.26 -12.51
CA ARG A 34 1.79 3.78 -11.13
C ARG A 34 3.09 3.52 -10.38
N VAL A 35 4.05 2.87 -11.03
CA VAL A 35 5.38 2.58 -10.48
C VAL A 35 6.10 3.87 -10.11
N ALA A 36 6.72 3.92 -8.92
CA ALA A 36 7.56 5.05 -8.51
C ALA A 36 8.84 5.06 -9.35
N ARG A 37 9.23 6.20 -9.92
CA ARG A 37 10.40 6.29 -10.83
C ARG A 37 11.57 7.08 -10.25
N ASP A 38 11.40 7.65 -9.07
CA ASP A 38 12.38 8.50 -8.38
C ASP A 38 12.12 8.50 -6.87
N ALA A 39 12.98 9.22 -6.14
CA ALA A 39 12.87 9.39 -4.69
C ALA A 39 11.58 10.09 -4.25
N GLU A 40 11.02 10.98 -5.08
CA GLU A 40 9.75 11.64 -4.76
C GLU A 40 8.59 10.65 -4.84
N GLY A 41 8.58 9.80 -5.87
CA GLY A 41 7.63 8.70 -6.01
C GLY A 41 7.69 7.72 -4.84
N VAL A 42 8.88 7.41 -4.33
CA VAL A 42 9.02 6.59 -3.11
C VAL A 42 8.48 7.31 -1.87
N ALA A 43 8.72 8.62 -1.72
CA ALA A 43 8.15 9.39 -0.63
C ALA A 43 6.61 9.41 -0.70
N ASP A 44 6.05 9.56 -1.91
CA ASP A 44 4.60 9.49 -2.13
C ASP A 44 4.03 8.10 -1.84
N LEU A 45 4.75 7.02 -2.19
CA LEU A 45 4.36 5.66 -1.81
C LEU A 45 4.27 5.51 -0.29
N LEU A 46 5.27 5.96 0.44
CA LEU A 46 5.27 5.90 1.91
C LEU A 46 4.15 6.75 2.52
N ARG A 47 3.76 7.86 1.88
CA ARG A 47 2.66 8.72 2.35
C ARG A 47 1.27 8.14 2.05
N LEU A 48 1.11 7.50 0.89
CA LEU A 48 -0.17 6.96 0.43
C LEU A 48 -0.46 5.58 1.02
N LEU A 49 0.54 4.70 0.96
CA LEU A 49 0.44 3.31 1.41
C LEU A 49 0.87 3.19 2.86
N GLY A 50 1.88 3.92 3.33
CA GLY A 50 2.36 3.83 4.70
C GLY A 50 3.65 3.04 4.86
N PRO A 51 3.88 2.40 6.03
CA PRO A 51 5.09 1.64 6.30
C PRO A 51 5.27 0.52 5.29
N LEU A 52 6.41 0.48 4.61
CA LEU A 52 6.75 -0.56 3.64
C LEU A 52 8.16 -1.09 3.92
N THR A 53 8.39 -2.36 3.63
CA THR A 53 9.73 -2.94 3.61
C THR A 53 10.48 -2.55 2.34
N GLU A 54 11.81 -2.63 2.34
CA GLU A 54 12.62 -2.30 1.16
C GLU A 54 12.25 -3.18 -0.04
N ASP A 55 12.01 -4.48 0.17
CA ASP A 55 11.53 -5.41 -0.86
C ASP A 55 10.19 -4.98 -1.47
N GLU A 56 9.28 -4.48 -0.64
CA GLU A 56 7.96 -4.00 -1.05
C GLU A 56 8.04 -2.70 -1.84
N ILE A 57 8.99 -1.83 -1.51
CA ILE A 57 9.25 -0.61 -2.29
C ILE A 57 9.90 -0.98 -3.62
N ALA A 58 10.87 -1.91 -3.62
CA ALA A 58 11.49 -2.43 -4.85
C ALA A 58 10.46 -3.03 -5.82
N ALA A 59 9.48 -3.78 -5.30
CA ALA A 59 8.37 -4.30 -6.11
C ALA A 59 7.49 -3.21 -6.75
N ARG A 60 7.50 -1.98 -6.21
CA ARG A 60 6.69 -0.84 -6.65
C ARG A 60 7.49 0.28 -7.33
N ALA A 61 8.81 0.18 -7.36
CA ALA A 61 9.73 1.20 -7.88
C ALA A 61 10.24 0.92 -9.30
N GLY A 62 10.01 -0.28 -9.84
CA GLY A 62 10.36 -0.65 -11.23
C GLY A 62 11.81 -0.41 -11.64
N ALA A 63 12.68 -0.12 -10.69
CA ALA A 63 14.09 0.15 -10.83
C ALA A 63 14.84 -0.53 -9.68
N PRO A 64 16.03 -1.09 -9.94
CA PRO A 64 16.80 -1.80 -8.92
C PRO A 64 17.49 -0.88 -7.90
N GLU A 65 17.63 0.43 -8.19
CA GLU A 65 18.38 1.38 -7.35
C GLU A 65 17.52 2.16 -6.34
N VAL A 66 16.61 1.45 -5.65
CA VAL A 66 15.75 2.07 -4.63
C VAL A 66 16.53 2.52 -3.40
N SER A 67 17.63 1.83 -3.07
CA SER A 67 18.47 2.13 -1.91
C SER A 67 19.01 3.55 -1.91
N GLY A 68 19.49 4.04 -3.07
CA GLY A 68 19.98 5.42 -3.20
C GLY A 68 18.89 6.47 -2.99
N TRP A 69 17.65 6.17 -3.39
CA TRP A 69 16.50 7.03 -3.14
C TRP A 69 16.12 7.06 -1.67
N LEU A 70 16.10 5.89 -1.02
CA LEU A 70 15.79 5.75 0.40
C LEU A 70 16.84 6.46 1.28
N ASP A 71 18.11 6.34 0.93
CA ASP A 71 19.20 7.07 1.60
C ASP A 71 19.04 8.59 1.45
N GLY A 72 18.66 9.06 0.26
CA GLY A 72 18.34 10.47 0.03
C GLY A 72 17.18 10.96 0.90
N LEU A 73 16.10 10.17 1.01
CA LEU A 73 14.95 10.50 1.86
C LEU A 73 15.30 10.48 3.35
N ARG A 74 16.16 9.56 3.77
CA ARG A 74 16.69 9.50 5.14
C ARG A 74 17.55 10.71 5.46
N ALA A 75 18.46 11.08 4.56
CA ALA A 75 19.33 12.25 4.70
C ALA A 75 18.52 13.54 4.78
N ALA A 76 17.45 13.63 3.99
CA ALA A 76 16.50 14.74 4.02
C ALA A 76 15.53 14.72 5.22
N LYS A 77 15.60 13.71 6.10
CA LYS A 77 14.68 13.50 7.23
C LYS A 77 13.21 13.48 6.82
N ARG A 78 12.91 12.87 5.66
CA ARG A 78 11.55 12.64 5.16
C ARG A 78 11.08 11.22 5.44
N ALA A 79 12.01 10.28 5.54
CA ALA A 79 11.74 8.89 5.89
C ALA A 79 12.67 8.39 7.00
N LEU A 80 12.20 7.41 7.75
CA LEU A 80 12.87 6.79 8.88
C LEU A 80 12.81 5.28 8.73
N VAL A 81 13.79 4.59 9.31
CA VAL A 81 13.75 3.13 9.45
C VAL A 81 13.33 2.79 10.88
N VAL A 82 12.25 2.02 11.01
CA VAL A 82 11.73 1.54 12.30
C VAL A 82 11.66 0.02 12.26
N SER A 83 12.08 -0.64 13.33
CA SER A 83 12.00 -2.09 13.44
C SER A 83 10.82 -2.48 14.32
N PHE A 84 9.87 -3.25 13.77
CA PHE A 84 8.76 -3.85 14.51
C PHE A 84 8.31 -5.14 13.82
N ALA A 85 7.67 -6.04 14.59
CA ALA A 85 7.26 -7.37 14.11
C ALA A 85 8.40 -8.18 13.46
N GLY A 86 9.64 -8.00 13.92
CA GLY A 86 10.82 -8.73 13.42
C GLY A 86 11.35 -8.29 12.05
N ARG A 87 10.84 -7.18 11.49
CA ARG A 87 11.28 -6.64 10.20
C ARG A 87 11.64 -5.15 10.33
N SER A 88 12.43 -4.65 9.37
CA SER A 88 12.73 -3.23 9.22
C SER A 88 11.79 -2.60 8.21
N TRP A 89 11.18 -1.49 8.61
CA TRP A 89 10.16 -0.78 7.86
C TRP A 89 10.62 0.64 7.58
N TRP A 90 10.46 1.06 6.33
CA TRP A 90 10.57 2.45 5.93
C TRP A 90 9.27 3.15 6.19
N VAL A 91 9.34 4.31 6.84
CA VAL A 91 8.18 5.06 7.31
C VAL A 91 8.39 6.54 7.01
N ALA A 92 7.36 7.21 6.51
CA ALA A 92 7.30 8.67 6.45
C ALA A 92 7.35 9.28 7.87
N VAL A 93 8.06 10.40 8.05
CA VAL A 93 8.18 11.05 9.37
C VAL A 93 6.83 11.43 9.96
N GLU A 94 5.86 11.75 9.11
CA GLU A 94 4.48 12.11 9.45
C GLU A 94 3.70 11.00 10.13
N ASP A 95 4.05 9.74 9.88
CA ASP A 95 3.34 8.58 10.43
C ASP A 95 3.90 8.13 11.79
N MET A 96 4.93 8.79 12.31
CA MET A 96 5.56 8.41 13.59
C MET A 96 4.61 8.51 14.78
N GLY A 97 3.75 9.53 14.85
CA GLY A 97 2.72 9.61 15.88
C GLY A 97 1.78 8.40 15.85
N ARG A 98 1.40 7.94 14.65
CA ARG A 98 0.53 6.78 14.46
C ARG A 98 1.23 5.47 14.85
N LEU A 99 2.51 5.30 14.52
CA LEU A 99 3.31 4.13 14.91
C LEU A 99 3.58 4.07 16.41
N ARG A 100 3.90 5.21 17.03
CA ARG A 100 4.05 5.29 18.48
C ARG A 100 2.76 4.86 19.18
N ASP A 101 1.64 5.43 18.77
CA ASP A 101 0.34 5.19 19.42
C ASP A 101 -0.22 3.78 19.12
N GLY A 102 0.11 3.22 17.94
CA GLY A 102 -0.43 1.95 17.45
C GLY A 102 0.37 0.71 17.86
N VAL A 103 1.70 0.76 17.70
CA VAL A 103 2.60 -0.39 17.94
C VAL A 103 3.65 -0.13 19.01
N GLY A 104 3.64 1.05 19.65
CA GLY A 104 4.62 1.41 20.67
C GLY A 104 6.01 1.68 20.11
N ALA A 105 6.12 2.06 18.82
CA ALA A 105 7.41 2.35 18.20
C ALA A 105 8.14 3.50 18.94
N ALA A 106 9.42 3.30 19.22
CA ALA A 106 10.26 4.33 19.83
C ALA A 106 10.41 5.52 18.87
N VAL A 107 10.16 6.74 19.37
CA VAL A 107 10.34 7.96 18.59
C VAL A 107 11.82 8.33 18.56
N PRO A 108 12.44 8.47 17.37
CA PRO A 108 13.84 8.88 17.27
C PRO A 108 14.08 10.26 17.88
N VAL A 109 15.24 10.42 18.52
CA VAL A 109 15.68 11.72 19.05
C VAL A 109 15.88 12.73 17.91
N GLY A 110 15.33 13.93 18.06
CA GLY A 110 15.43 15.00 17.06
C GLY A 110 14.27 15.09 16.06
N LEU A 111 13.23 14.27 16.19
CA LEU A 111 11.97 14.44 15.46
C LEU A 111 11.16 15.60 16.07
N GLN A 112 10.61 16.48 15.23
CA GLN A 112 9.77 17.58 15.73
C GLN A 112 8.47 17.06 16.35
N ALA A 113 8.03 17.71 17.42
CA ALA A 113 6.85 17.29 18.19
C ALA A 113 5.56 17.22 17.34
N SER A 114 5.43 18.08 16.32
CA SER A 114 4.31 18.10 15.37
C SER A 114 4.09 16.76 14.66
N PHE A 115 5.17 16.03 14.31
CA PHE A 115 5.08 14.71 13.68
C PHE A 115 4.63 13.59 14.63
N THR A 116 4.49 13.91 15.91
CA THR A 116 4.09 12.95 16.95
C THR A 116 2.73 13.27 17.56
N GLU A 117 1.97 14.16 16.93
CA GLU A 117 0.60 14.45 17.33
C GLU A 117 -0.29 13.21 17.19
N ARG A 118 -1.35 13.15 18.00
CA ARG A 118 -2.25 11.98 18.03
C ARG A 118 -2.90 11.78 16.68
N SER A 119 -2.82 10.57 16.17
CA SER A 119 -3.49 10.22 14.92
C SER A 119 -4.98 9.94 15.14
N ARG A 120 -5.84 10.51 14.28
CA ARG A 120 -7.30 10.27 14.33
C ARG A 120 -7.69 8.87 13.84
N THR A 121 -6.88 8.29 12.95
CA THR A 121 -7.10 6.95 12.39
C THR A 121 -6.45 5.89 13.27
N ARG A 122 -7.20 4.85 13.65
CA ARG A 122 -6.63 3.72 14.39
C ARG A 122 -5.59 2.99 13.53
N TRP A 123 -4.47 2.63 14.15
CA TRP A 123 -3.38 1.87 13.53
C TRP A 123 -3.86 0.64 12.74
N ALA A 124 -4.76 -0.17 13.31
CA ALA A 124 -5.23 -1.39 12.65
C ALA A 124 -5.93 -1.13 11.31
N ASN A 125 -6.73 -0.06 11.22
CA ASN A 125 -7.42 0.31 9.98
C ASN A 125 -6.43 0.83 8.92
N TYR A 126 -5.43 1.58 9.36
CA TYR A 126 -4.37 2.06 8.49
C TYR A 126 -3.52 0.91 7.96
N TRP A 127 -3.08 0.01 8.84
CA TRP A 127 -2.32 -1.18 8.47
C TRP A 127 -3.07 -2.07 7.49
N ALA A 128 -4.37 -2.28 7.73
CA ALA A 128 -5.22 -3.06 6.84
C ALA A 128 -5.37 -2.41 5.46
N ALA A 129 -5.47 -1.08 5.35
CA ALA A 129 -5.55 -0.42 4.04
C ALA A 129 -4.32 -0.70 3.16
N THR A 130 -3.15 -0.84 3.80
CA THR A 130 -1.87 -1.07 3.13
C THR A 130 -1.60 -2.55 2.86
N HIS A 131 -1.78 -3.40 3.87
CA HIS A 131 -1.30 -4.78 3.90
C HIS A 131 -2.42 -5.82 3.93
N ALA A 132 -3.69 -5.41 3.87
CA ALA A 132 -4.75 -6.39 3.68
C ALA A 132 -4.48 -7.18 2.39
N PRO A 133 -4.74 -8.49 2.39
CA PRO A 133 -4.62 -9.30 1.19
C PRO A 133 -5.40 -8.62 0.07
N THR A 134 -4.68 -8.14 -0.94
CA THR A 134 -5.32 -7.72 -2.18
C THR A 134 -6.05 -8.94 -2.69
N HIS A 135 -7.33 -8.77 -2.99
CA HIS A 135 -8.19 -9.91 -3.28
C HIS A 135 -7.51 -10.77 -4.38
N ARG A 136 -7.39 -12.08 -4.12
CA ARG A 136 -6.79 -13.01 -5.08
C ARG A 136 -7.83 -13.22 -6.18
N SER A 137 -7.55 -12.75 -7.41
CA SER A 137 -8.37 -13.14 -8.57
C SER A 137 -8.50 -14.66 -8.57
N PRO A 138 -9.72 -15.23 -8.68
CA PRO A 138 -9.86 -16.66 -8.92
C PRO A 138 -9.14 -17.00 -10.24
N PRO A 139 -8.55 -18.20 -10.37
CA PRO A 139 -7.92 -18.61 -11.62
C PRO A 139 -8.94 -18.49 -12.76
N LEU A 140 -8.56 -17.83 -13.86
CA LEU A 140 -9.38 -17.72 -15.06
C LEU A 140 -9.88 -19.12 -15.43
N ARG A 141 -11.20 -19.32 -15.38
CA ARG A 141 -11.81 -20.54 -15.93
C ARG A 141 -11.51 -20.58 -17.43
N PRO A 142 -11.04 -21.71 -17.98
CA PRO A 142 -10.86 -21.83 -19.42
C PRO A 142 -12.21 -21.60 -20.11
N GLN A 143 -12.21 -20.69 -21.10
CA GLN A 143 -13.36 -20.42 -21.97
C GLN A 143 -13.71 -21.71 -22.74
N PRO A 144 -14.93 -22.28 -22.59
CA PRO A 144 -15.35 -23.39 -23.43
C PRO A 144 -15.70 -22.84 -24.80
N GLY A 145 -14.78 -22.92 -25.78
CA GLY A 145 -15.11 -22.46 -27.13
C GLY A 145 -14.04 -22.42 -28.21
N SER A 146 -12.78 -22.79 -27.95
CA SER A 146 -11.81 -22.93 -29.05
C SER A 146 -11.78 -24.38 -29.55
N VAL A 147 -12.81 -24.76 -30.30
CA VAL A 147 -12.74 -25.93 -31.18
C VAL A 147 -11.91 -25.49 -32.38
N LEU A 148 -10.60 -25.75 -32.33
CA LEU A 148 -9.76 -25.71 -33.52
C LEU A 148 -10.21 -26.85 -34.43
N GLY A 149 -10.85 -26.48 -35.55
CA GLY A 149 -11.12 -27.38 -36.65
C GLY A 149 -9.81 -27.89 -37.24
N CYS A 150 -9.59 -29.19 -37.11
CA CYS A 150 -8.76 -29.95 -38.04
C CYS A 150 -9.71 -30.55 -39.08
N GLY A 151 -9.62 -30.06 -40.30
CA GLY A 151 -10.31 -30.56 -41.49
C GLY A 151 -9.58 -30.06 -42.73
#